data_AF-A0AAX6FSW8-F1
#
_entry.id   AF-A0AAX6FSW8-F1
#
_cell.length_a   1.000
_cell.length_b   1.000
_cell.length_c   1.000
_cell.angle_alpha   90.00
_cell.angle_beta   90.00
_cell.angle_gamma   90.00
#
_symmetry.space_group_name_H-M   'P 1'
#
loop_
_entity.id
_entity.type
_entity.pdbx_description
1 polymer ?
#
loop_
_entity_poly.entity_id
_entity_poly.type
_entity_poly.pdbx_seq_one_letter_code
_entity_poly.pdbx_strand_id
1 'polypeptide(L)'
;MGYNAMDSRWLHSPGWRLRWTWAEKEVIWSIIGARSTEQGDCSRFEGNIPHSCMKDPKVVDLPLGTPYNMQIANCCRGGLISSYVQDPATASSSFHSSVGASGNNNKTVRLPKNFTIRDPGLGYTCGPAKIVKSTRFRSASGRRTTQVLMTWNVTCTYSSFLARKTSACCVSLSSFYNKTIVNCPNCACGCQNSSCLKKDEPSSASIGSPSKSSFLQAIQCSSHMCPIRVHWHVERNLKKYWLVNVTITNFNYGMNYSDWNLVIQHPQFDNLALTFGSNYRSLTSPSGINDTAMLWGIKHYNDLLREAGPFGQVQSKLQFRKNSSTFTRQEGWTFPRRVYFNGDNCVMPTPDSWREGSSD
;
A
#
# COMPACT_ATOMS: atom_id res chain seq x y z
N MET A 1 -3.55 18.34 8.39
CA MET A 1 -3.18 18.51 6.96
C MET A 1 -1.97 17.64 6.73
N GLY A 2 -2.16 16.51 6.05
CA GLY A 2 -1.23 15.39 6.03
C GLY A 2 -0.64 15.18 4.65
N TYR A 3 0.55 14.59 4.65
CA TYR A 3 1.17 13.92 3.52
C TYR A 3 0.15 13.06 2.73
N ASN A 4 0.24 13.06 1.39
CA ASN A 4 -0.55 12.18 0.54
C ASN A 4 -0.02 10.74 0.69
N ALA A 5 -0.52 10.03 1.69
CA ALA A 5 -0.17 8.62 1.95
C ALA A 5 -0.41 7.69 0.75
N MET A 6 -1.14 8.14 -0.29
CA MET A 6 -1.35 7.40 -1.53
C MET A 6 -0.08 7.26 -2.37
N ASP A 7 0.80 8.27 -2.38
CA ASP A 7 2.02 8.21 -3.21
C ASP A 7 3.02 7.16 -2.69
N SER A 8 2.90 6.78 -1.42
CA SER A 8 3.67 5.72 -0.76
C SER A 8 2.99 4.36 -0.71
N ARG A 9 1.74 4.22 -1.19
CA ARG A 9 0.98 2.97 -1.01
C ARG A 9 1.25 2.00 -2.16
N TRP A 10 1.52 0.75 -1.80
CA TRP A 10 1.69 -0.33 -2.77
C TRP A 10 0.40 -1.15 -2.97
N LEU A 11 0.06 -1.49 -4.22
CA LEU A 11 -1.00 -2.45 -4.53
C LEU A 11 -0.38 -3.84 -4.74
N HIS A 12 -0.28 -4.60 -3.65
CA HIS A 12 0.22 -5.98 -3.60
C HIS A 12 -0.65 -6.99 -4.37
N SER A 13 -0.16 -8.24 -4.46
CA SER A 13 -0.96 -9.41 -4.85
C SER A 13 -2.26 -9.49 -4.03
N PRO A 14 -3.42 -9.83 -4.62
CA PRO A 14 -3.64 -10.35 -5.97
C PRO A 14 -3.82 -9.26 -7.06
N GLY A 15 -3.27 -8.06 -6.83
CA GLY A 15 -3.31 -6.94 -7.77
C GLY A 15 -4.59 -6.11 -7.69
N TRP A 16 -4.72 -5.13 -8.57
CA TRP A 16 -5.93 -4.35 -8.75
C TRP A 16 -7.01 -5.14 -9.49
N ARG A 17 -8.27 -4.88 -9.13
CA ARG A 17 -9.45 -5.37 -9.86
C ARG A 17 -10.40 -4.19 -10.01
N LEU A 18 -10.66 -3.76 -11.22
CA LEU A 18 -11.48 -2.59 -11.51
C LEU A 18 -12.87 -3.06 -11.93
N ARG A 19 -13.91 -2.61 -11.23
CA ARG A 19 -15.31 -2.84 -11.61
C ARG A 19 -16.02 -1.51 -11.68
N TRP A 20 -16.94 -1.39 -12.62
CA TRP A 20 -17.83 -0.24 -12.76
C TRP A 20 -19.15 -0.72 -13.32
N THR A 21 -20.18 0.13 -13.31
CA THR A 21 -21.48 -0.15 -13.91
C THR A 21 -21.68 0.76 -15.11
N TRP A 22 -21.93 0.18 -16.27
CA TRP A 22 -22.32 0.92 -17.48
C TRP A 22 -23.62 1.69 -17.24
N ALA A 23 -23.80 2.83 -17.89
CA ALA A 23 -25.01 3.62 -17.71
C ALA A 23 -26.21 3.00 -18.44
N GLU A 24 -25.99 2.43 -19.62
CA GLU A 24 -27.02 1.92 -20.54
C GLU A 24 -26.73 0.47 -20.97
N LYS A 25 -26.59 0.19 -22.26
CA LYS A 25 -26.39 -1.18 -22.79
C LYS A 25 -25.01 -1.35 -23.42
N GLU A 26 -24.03 -0.61 -22.91
CA GLU A 26 -22.66 -0.65 -23.39
C GLU A 26 -22.04 -2.04 -23.19
N VAL A 27 -21.18 -2.42 -24.13
CA VAL A 27 -20.46 -3.70 -24.13
C VAL A 27 -18.98 -3.47 -24.42
N ILE A 28 -18.13 -4.39 -23.97
CA ILE A 28 -16.70 -4.40 -24.28
C ILE A 28 -16.50 -5.29 -25.50
N TRP A 29 -16.16 -4.70 -26.65
CA TRP A 29 -15.83 -5.44 -27.87
C TRP A 29 -14.47 -6.12 -27.77
N SER A 30 -13.47 -5.40 -27.30
CA SER A 30 -12.12 -5.91 -27.13
C SER A 30 -11.40 -5.20 -26.00
N ILE A 31 -10.41 -5.87 -25.42
CA ILE A 31 -9.58 -5.35 -24.34
C ILE A 31 -8.13 -5.83 -24.52
N ILE A 32 -7.16 -4.94 -24.31
CA ILE A 32 -5.72 -5.19 -24.46
C ILE A 32 -5.02 -4.65 -23.20
N GLY A 33 -4.05 -5.41 -22.67
CA GLY A 33 -3.35 -5.11 -21.41
C GLY A 33 -4.10 -5.52 -20.15
N ALA A 34 -5.35 -5.98 -20.28
CA ALA A 34 -6.19 -6.48 -19.18
C ALA A 34 -7.21 -7.48 -19.74
N ARG A 35 -7.99 -8.11 -18.86
CA ARG A 35 -9.10 -9.01 -19.25
C ARG A 35 -10.30 -8.82 -18.32
N SER A 36 -11.51 -8.92 -18.86
CA SER A 36 -12.69 -9.11 -18.03
C SER A 36 -12.69 -10.51 -17.40
N THR A 37 -13.18 -10.64 -16.17
CA THR A 37 -13.29 -11.94 -15.50
C THR A 37 -14.45 -12.77 -16.05
N GLU A 38 -15.48 -12.11 -16.56
CA GLU A 38 -16.70 -12.74 -17.06
C GLU A 38 -17.14 -12.10 -18.39
N GLN A 39 -17.73 -12.91 -19.26
CA GLN A 39 -18.31 -12.45 -20.52
C GLN A 39 -19.77 -11.98 -20.32
N GLY A 40 -20.56 -12.70 -19.52
CA GLY A 40 -21.99 -12.42 -19.35
C GLY A 40 -22.84 -12.91 -20.52
N ASP A 41 -24.11 -12.53 -20.53
CA ASP A 41 -25.04 -12.87 -21.62
C ASP A 41 -24.87 -11.93 -22.81
N CYS A 42 -24.23 -12.43 -23.87
CA CYS A 42 -24.05 -11.73 -25.14
C CYS A 42 -24.98 -12.24 -26.25
N SER A 43 -26.02 -13.01 -25.94
CA SER A 43 -26.92 -13.66 -26.92
C SER A 43 -27.55 -12.70 -27.95
N ARG A 44 -27.68 -11.41 -27.60
CA ARG A 44 -28.16 -10.36 -28.51
C ARG A 44 -27.27 -10.13 -29.74
N PHE A 45 -26.01 -10.52 -29.70
CA PHE A 45 -25.05 -10.26 -30.78
C PHE A 45 -24.86 -11.52 -31.64
N GLU A 46 -25.29 -11.44 -32.89
CA GLU A 46 -25.11 -12.51 -33.87
C GLU A 46 -23.76 -12.35 -34.61
N GLY A 47 -23.01 -13.44 -34.73
CA GLY A 47 -21.70 -13.46 -35.40
C GLY A 47 -20.55 -13.01 -34.49
N ASN A 48 -20.20 -11.72 -34.52
CA ASN A 48 -19.12 -11.20 -33.68
C ASN A 48 -19.62 -10.99 -32.26
N ILE A 49 -19.16 -11.84 -31.34
CA ILE A 49 -19.54 -11.77 -29.93
C ILE A 49 -18.58 -10.82 -29.18
N PRO A 50 -19.08 -9.84 -28.43
CA PRO A 50 -18.25 -8.98 -27.60
C PRO A 50 -17.44 -9.76 -26.55
N HIS A 51 -16.28 -9.22 -26.17
CA HIS A 51 -15.46 -9.73 -25.08
C HIS A 51 -16.21 -9.76 -23.74
N SER A 52 -17.09 -8.78 -23.47
CA SER A 52 -17.99 -8.80 -22.31
C SER A 52 -19.25 -7.97 -22.53
N CYS A 53 -20.40 -8.54 -22.19
CA CYS A 53 -21.72 -7.90 -22.19
C CYS A 53 -22.26 -7.67 -20.76
N MET A 54 -21.43 -7.90 -19.74
CA MET A 54 -21.79 -7.61 -18.36
C MET A 54 -22.13 -6.12 -18.20
N LYS A 55 -23.26 -5.85 -17.54
CA LYS A 55 -23.68 -4.49 -17.16
C LYS A 55 -22.67 -3.83 -16.23
N ASP A 56 -21.98 -4.63 -15.43
CA ASP A 56 -21.01 -4.22 -14.44
C ASP A 56 -19.69 -5.02 -14.54
N PRO A 57 -18.94 -4.83 -15.64
CA PRO A 57 -17.78 -5.67 -15.92
C PRO A 57 -16.71 -5.53 -14.84
N LYS A 58 -16.08 -6.64 -14.52
CA LYS A 58 -14.90 -6.70 -13.64
C LYS A 58 -13.68 -7.00 -14.49
N VAL A 59 -12.71 -6.09 -14.45
CA VAL A 59 -11.46 -6.14 -15.22
C VAL A 59 -10.28 -6.33 -14.29
N VAL A 60 -9.36 -7.19 -14.71
CA VAL A 60 -8.11 -7.49 -14.03
C VAL A 60 -6.95 -7.37 -15.00
N ASP A 61 -5.79 -6.97 -14.48
CA ASP A 61 -4.55 -6.93 -15.26
C ASP A 61 -4.13 -8.34 -15.69
N LEU A 62 -3.38 -8.42 -16.77
CA LEU A 62 -2.81 -9.67 -17.25
C LEU A 62 -1.52 -10.02 -16.48
N PRO A 63 -1.12 -11.31 -16.40
CA PRO A 63 0.10 -11.71 -15.70
C PRO A 63 1.38 -11.39 -16.49
N LEU A 64 2.52 -11.47 -15.79
CA LEU A 64 3.84 -11.42 -16.43
C LEU A 64 3.97 -12.58 -17.45
N GLY A 65 4.65 -12.32 -18.57
CA GLY A 65 4.79 -13.29 -19.67
C GLY A 65 3.64 -13.28 -20.69
N THR A 66 2.70 -12.35 -20.57
CA THR A 66 1.65 -12.12 -21.57
C THR A 66 2.26 -11.92 -22.97
N PRO A 67 1.70 -12.48 -24.06
CA PRO A 67 2.19 -12.26 -25.42
C PRO A 67 2.24 -10.77 -25.83
N TYR A 68 3.26 -10.38 -26.60
CA TYR A 68 3.51 -8.96 -26.96
C TYR A 68 2.31 -8.28 -27.65
N ASN A 69 1.56 -9.02 -28.46
CA ASN A 69 0.36 -8.52 -29.14
C ASN A 69 -0.82 -8.20 -28.20
N MET A 70 -0.75 -8.63 -26.93
CA MET A 70 -1.74 -8.32 -25.90
C MET A 70 -1.23 -7.32 -24.86
N GLN A 71 -0.01 -6.79 -25.05
CA GLN A 71 0.60 -5.83 -24.15
C GLN A 71 0.39 -4.38 -24.62
N ILE A 72 0.41 -3.48 -23.65
CA ILE A 72 0.47 -2.03 -23.79
C ILE A 72 1.49 -1.47 -22.78
N ALA A 73 1.86 -0.19 -22.92
CA ALA A 73 2.63 0.51 -21.92
C ALA A 73 1.99 0.37 -20.51
N ASN A 74 2.81 0.04 -19.52
CA ASN A 74 2.43 -0.05 -18.10
C ASN A 74 1.41 -1.15 -17.73
N CYS A 75 1.15 -2.13 -18.59
CA CYS A 75 0.70 -3.48 -18.18
C CYS A 75 1.91 -4.44 -18.27
N CYS A 76 1.86 -5.77 -18.16
CA CYS A 76 0.90 -6.71 -17.59
C CYS A 76 1.59 -7.27 -16.34
N ARG A 77 1.32 -6.70 -15.16
CA ARG A 77 2.09 -7.02 -13.94
C ARG A 77 1.26 -7.77 -12.92
N GLY A 78 0.24 -8.51 -13.38
CA GLY A 78 -0.70 -9.20 -12.49
C GLY A 78 -1.42 -8.25 -11.54
N GLY A 79 -1.53 -6.97 -11.91
CA GLY A 79 -2.23 -5.93 -11.17
C GLY A 79 -1.40 -5.27 -10.09
N LEU A 80 -0.08 -5.51 -10.06
CA LEU A 80 0.83 -4.85 -9.14
C LEU A 80 1.11 -3.41 -9.59
N ILE A 81 0.92 -2.47 -8.67
CA ILE A 81 1.24 -1.04 -8.87
C ILE A 81 2.10 -0.58 -7.72
N SER A 82 3.34 -0.19 -8.05
CA SER A 82 4.36 0.33 -7.14
C SER A 82 3.97 1.65 -6.50
N SER A 83 4.55 1.94 -5.34
CA SER A 83 4.57 3.29 -4.80
C SER A 83 5.29 4.21 -5.79
N TYR A 84 4.73 5.40 -6.05
CA TYR A 84 5.37 6.41 -6.90
C TYR A 84 6.73 6.85 -6.35
N VAL A 85 6.89 6.81 -5.02
CA VAL A 85 8.15 7.18 -4.37
C VAL A 85 9.24 6.14 -4.61
N GLN A 86 8.89 4.85 -4.60
CA GLN A 86 9.82 3.72 -4.74
C GLN A 86 10.18 3.46 -6.21
N ASP A 87 9.18 3.43 -7.09
CA ASP A 87 9.38 3.19 -8.52
C ASP A 87 8.30 3.91 -9.36
N PRO A 88 8.58 5.13 -9.84
CA PRO A 88 7.68 5.88 -10.71
C PRO A 88 7.31 5.15 -12.01
N ALA A 89 8.19 4.29 -12.54
CA ALA A 89 7.96 3.61 -13.81
C ALA A 89 6.87 2.52 -13.67
N THR A 90 6.75 1.94 -12.48
CA THR A 90 5.75 0.91 -12.18
C THR A 90 4.60 1.37 -11.29
N ALA A 91 4.52 2.69 -11.04
CA ALA A 91 3.46 3.32 -10.24
C ALA A 91 2.17 3.63 -11.02
N SER A 92 2.05 3.18 -12.26
CA SER A 92 0.83 3.29 -13.04
C SER A 92 0.54 1.97 -13.75
N SER A 93 -0.74 1.67 -13.96
CA SER A 93 -1.19 0.55 -14.80
C SER A 93 -2.21 1.03 -15.81
N SER A 94 -2.17 0.48 -17.02
CA SER A 94 -3.04 0.91 -18.11
C SER A 94 -3.53 -0.27 -18.93
N PHE A 95 -4.71 -0.12 -19.51
CA PHE A 95 -5.27 -1.04 -20.48
C PHE A 95 -6.10 -0.25 -21.49
N HIS A 96 -6.28 -0.81 -22.68
CA HIS A 96 -7.15 -0.25 -23.71
C HIS A 96 -8.40 -1.11 -23.83
N SER A 97 -9.57 -0.47 -23.91
CA SER A 97 -10.84 -1.13 -24.11
C SER A 97 -11.60 -0.46 -25.25
N SER A 98 -12.09 -1.27 -26.18
CA SER A 98 -13.04 -0.85 -27.21
C SER A 98 -14.45 -1.06 -26.70
N VAL A 99 -15.18 0.02 -26.49
CA VAL A 99 -16.54 0.00 -25.96
C VAL A 99 -17.53 0.25 -27.09
N GLY A 100 -18.58 -0.56 -27.16
CA GLY A 100 -19.66 -0.44 -28.14
C GLY A 100 -21.02 -0.26 -27.49
N ALA A 101 -22.05 -0.16 -28.34
CA ALA A 101 -23.43 0.06 -27.91
C ALA A 101 -23.60 1.26 -26.96
N SER A 102 -22.72 2.26 -27.11
CA SER A 102 -22.76 3.54 -26.42
C SER A 102 -23.23 4.65 -27.36
N GLY A 103 -23.56 5.82 -26.80
CA GLY A 103 -23.89 7.00 -27.59
C GLY A 103 -22.76 7.38 -28.58
N ASN A 104 -23.14 7.97 -29.70
CA ASN A 104 -22.21 8.38 -30.78
C ASN A 104 -21.75 9.84 -30.69
N ASN A 105 -22.20 10.59 -29.68
CA ASN A 105 -21.84 11.99 -29.49
C ASN A 105 -21.79 12.36 -28.00
N ASN A 106 -21.21 13.52 -27.68
CA ASN A 106 -21.02 13.98 -26.30
C ASN A 106 -22.32 14.17 -25.50
N LYS A 107 -23.49 14.25 -26.14
CA LYS A 107 -24.79 14.35 -25.46
C LYS A 107 -25.40 12.97 -25.17
N THR A 108 -25.13 11.98 -26.02
CA THR A 108 -25.69 10.63 -25.92
C THR A 108 -24.84 9.69 -25.08
N VAL A 109 -23.52 9.88 -25.03
CA VAL A 109 -22.64 9.10 -24.15
C VAL A 109 -22.96 9.40 -22.68
N ARG A 110 -23.26 8.36 -21.91
CA ARG A 110 -23.53 8.45 -20.47
C ARG A 110 -22.34 7.93 -19.69
N LEU A 111 -22.05 8.61 -18.58
CA LEU A 111 -20.92 8.26 -17.72
C LEU A 111 -21.20 6.97 -16.94
N PRO A 112 -20.25 6.02 -16.90
CA PRO A 112 -20.36 4.88 -16.02
C PRO A 112 -20.42 5.31 -14.55
N LYS A 113 -20.99 4.45 -13.72
CA LYS A 113 -21.23 4.69 -12.29
C LYS A 113 -20.59 3.59 -11.44
N ASN A 114 -20.56 3.80 -10.13
CA ASN A 114 -20.22 2.77 -9.15
C ASN A 114 -18.85 2.09 -9.40
N PHE A 115 -17.82 2.92 -9.62
CA PHE A 115 -16.46 2.41 -9.73
C PHE A 115 -16.01 1.81 -8.39
N THR A 116 -15.36 0.66 -8.46
CA THR A 116 -14.73 -0.01 -7.32
C THR A 116 -13.37 -0.54 -7.76
N ILE A 117 -12.37 -0.41 -6.87
CA ILE A 117 -11.04 -0.96 -7.07
C ILE A 117 -10.74 -1.93 -5.94
N ARG A 118 -10.27 -3.13 -6.30
CA ARG A 118 -10.14 -4.30 -5.43
C ARG A 118 -11.49 -4.68 -4.82
N ASP A 119 -12.30 -5.47 -5.53
CA ASP A 119 -13.55 -6.05 -5.02
C ASP A 119 -13.38 -7.57 -4.73
N PRO A 120 -13.64 -8.07 -3.49
CA PRO A 120 -14.02 -7.36 -2.25
C PRO A 120 -12.77 -7.01 -1.41
N GLY A 121 -12.30 -5.78 -1.56
CA GLY A 121 -11.04 -5.27 -1.02
C GLY A 121 -11.30 -3.95 -0.34
N LEU A 122 -11.69 -4.09 0.93
CA LEU A 122 -11.99 -3.04 1.87
C LEU A 122 -10.96 -1.89 1.78
N GLY A 123 -11.46 -0.65 1.73
CA GLY A 123 -10.64 0.56 1.94
C GLY A 123 -10.78 1.62 0.86
N TYR A 124 -10.93 1.25 -0.41
CA TYR A 124 -11.05 2.23 -1.49
C TYR A 124 -12.51 2.65 -1.70
N THR A 125 -12.76 3.96 -1.69
CA THR A 125 -14.03 4.57 -2.06
C THR A 125 -13.80 5.47 -3.27
N CYS A 126 -14.47 5.17 -4.38
CA CYS A 126 -14.38 5.94 -5.61
C CYS A 126 -15.50 6.98 -5.70
N GLY A 127 -15.13 8.20 -6.10
CA GLY A 127 -16.09 9.25 -6.40
C GLY A 127 -16.79 9.04 -7.76
N PRO A 128 -17.71 9.94 -8.12
CA PRO A 128 -18.35 9.92 -9.44
C PRO A 128 -17.34 10.24 -10.55
N ALA A 129 -17.58 9.68 -11.74
CA ALA A 129 -16.81 10.00 -12.93
C ALA A 129 -17.00 11.48 -13.32
N LYS A 130 -15.89 12.17 -13.60
CA LYS A 130 -15.87 13.56 -14.05
C LYS A 130 -15.32 13.64 -15.46
N ILE A 131 -16.00 14.40 -16.31
CA ILE A 131 -15.56 14.64 -17.70
C ILE A 131 -14.28 15.46 -17.66
N VAL A 132 -13.26 15.01 -18.40
CA VAL A 132 -12.00 15.73 -18.57
C VAL A 132 -11.68 15.88 -20.07
N LYS A 133 -10.62 16.61 -20.38
CA LYS A 133 -10.13 16.79 -21.75
C LYS A 133 -9.93 15.43 -22.42
N SER A 134 -10.49 15.26 -23.64
CA SER A 134 -10.38 14.02 -24.40
C SER A 134 -8.92 13.60 -24.61
N THR A 135 -8.60 12.39 -24.18
CA THR A 135 -7.28 11.77 -24.33
C THR A 135 -6.93 11.59 -25.81
N ARG A 136 -5.67 11.85 -26.14
CA ARG A 136 -5.11 11.62 -27.48
C ARG A 136 -4.01 10.58 -27.35
N PHE A 137 -4.09 9.52 -28.13
CA PHE A 137 -3.05 8.50 -28.18
C PHE A 137 -2.50 8.39 -29.60
N ARG A 138 -1.19 8.19 -29.71
CA ARG A 138 -0.50 7.97 -30.98
C ARG A 138 -0.54 6.48 -31.32
N SER A 139 -0.68 6.16 -32.60
CA SER A 139 -0.55 4.79 -33.10
C SER A 139 0.83 4.23 -32.80
N ALA A 140 0.96 2.91 -32.74
CA ALA A 140 2.26 2.24 -32.56
C ALA A 140 3.31 2.67 -33.61
N SER A 141 2.86 3.01 -34.83
CA SER A 141 3.71 3.54 -35.91
C SER A 141 4.09 5.02 -35.76
N GLY A 142 3.55 5.73 -34.76
CA GLY A 142 3.76 7.17 -34.51
C GLY A 142 3.08 8.12 -35.50
N ARG A 143 2.60 7.63 -36.65
CA ARG A 143 2.09 8.46 -37.76
C ARG A 143 0.67 8.99 -37.58
N ARG A 144 -0.17 8.33 -36.77
CA ARG A 144 -1.57 8.72 -36.57
C ARG A 144 -1.82 9.04 -35.10
N THR A 145 -2.47 10.17 -34.83
CA THR A 145 -3.00 10.47 -33.50
C THR A 145 -4.50 10.27 -33.51
N THR A 146 -5.02 9.44 -32.62
CA THR A 146 -6.45 9.21 -32.44
C THR A 146 -6.89 9.91 -31.15
N GLN A 147 -8.00 10.65 -31.23
CA GLN A 147 -8.64 11.26 -30.08
C GLN A 147 -9.84 10.40 -29.67
N VAL A 148 -9.98 10.10 -28.38
CA VAL A 148 -11.19 9.45 -27.88
C VAL A 148 -12.34 10.44 -27.85
N LEU A 149 -13.57 9.95 -28.09
CA LEU A 149 -14.77 10.78 -28.06
C LEU A 149 -14.90 11.53 -26.73
N MET A 150 -14.69 10.82 -25.62
CA MET A 150 -14.86 11.33 -24.28
C MET A 150 -13.84 10.69 -23.33
N THR A 151 -13.39 11.46 -22.34
CA THR A 151 -12.54 10.94 -21.27
C THR A 151 -13.15 11.30 -19.93
N TRP A 152 -13.16 10.33 -19.03
CA TRP A 152 -13.57 10.52 -17.65
C TRP A 152 -12.41 10.24 -16.70
N ASN A 153 -12.37 11.00 -15.62
CA ASN A 153 -11.47 10.78 -14.50
C ASN A 153 -12.31 10.36 -13.28
N VAL A 154 -11.86 9.31 -12.60
CA VAL A 154 -12.44 8.82 -11.35
C VAL A 154 -11.34 8.85 -10.31
N THR A 155 -11.59 9.54 -9.20
CA THR A 155 -10.66 9.54 -8.07
C THR A 155 -11.16 8.55 -7.02
N CYS A 156 -10.32 7.56 -6.71
CA CYS A 156 -10.55 6.61 -5.63
C CYS A 156 -9.67 6.96 -4.43
N THR A 157 -10.27 7.03 -3.25
CA THR A 157 -9.59 7.38 -2.01
C THR A 157 -9.54 6.18 -1.08
N TYR A 158 -8.36 5.90 -0.51
CA TYR A 158 -8.20 4.84 0.46
C TYR A 158 -8.48 5.34 1.88
N SER A 159 -9.24 4.57 2.64
CA SER A 159 -9.49 4.75 4.06
C SER A 159 -9.08 3.48 4.81
N SER A 160 -8.10 3.60 5.70
CA SER A 160 -7.66 2.50 6.57
C SER A 160 -8.78 2.02 7.49
N PHE A 161 -9.67 2.91 7.93
CA PHE A 161 -10.83 2.59 8.75
C PHE A 161 -11.84 1.70 8.02
N LEU A 162 -12.07 1.95 6.72
CA LEU A 162 -12.90 1.08 5.90
C LEU A 162 -12.19 -0.23 5.59
N ALA A 163 -10.86 -0.20 5.42
CA ALA A 163 -10.04 -1.35 5.08
C ALA A 163 -9.95 -2.40 6.19
N ARG A 164 -9.77 -1.95 7.43
CA ARG A 164 -9.63 -2.81 8.60
C ARG A 164 -10.29 -2.15 9.80
N LYS A 165 -11.04 -2.94 10.58
CA LYS A 165 -11.59 -2.51 11.87
C LYS A 165 -10.50 -2.32 12.94
N THR A 166 -9.36 -2.99 12.79
CA THR A 166 -8.22 -2.91 13.69
C THR A 166 -6.94 -2.52 12.94
N SER A 167 -6.02 -1.83 13.63
CA SER A 167 -4.75 -1.40 13.06
C SER A 167 -3.92 -2.58 12.55
N ALA A 168 -3.08 -2.37 11.54
CA ALA A 168 -2.24 -3.43 10.95
C ALA A 168 -0.87 -3.55 11.62
N CYS A 169 -0.47 -2.58 12.44
CA CYS A 169 0.85 -2.54 13.05
C CYS A 169 0.86 -1.78 14.37
N CYS A 170 1.89 -2.02 15.17
CA CYS A 170 2.18 -1.28 16.39
C CYS A 170 3.65 -0.86 16.45
N VAL A 171 3.94 0.12 17.28
CA VAL A 171 5.29 0.63 17.52
C VAL A 171 5.73 0.31 18.93
N SER A 172 6.99 -0.09 19.10
CA SER A 172 7.66 -0.17 20.39
C SER A 172 8.92 0.70 20.38
N LEU A 173 9.25 1.30 21.52
CA LEU A 173 10.29 2.30 21.65
C LEU A 173 11.32 1.88 22.70
N SER A 174 12.59 2.15 22.45
CA SER A 174 13.66 1.95 23.44
C SER A 174 14.80 2.94 23.21
N SER A 175 15.69 3.07 24.18
CA SER A 175 16.86 3.93 24.08
C SER A 175 18.04 3.36 24.86
N PHE A 176 19.24 3.82 24.54
CA PHE A 176 20.47 3.40 25.23
C PHE A 176 20.56 3.84 26.70
N TYR A 177 19.79 4.85 27.11
CA TYR A 177 19.85 5.43 28.46
C TYR A 177 18.71 4.99 29.37
N ASN A 178 17.71 4.27 28.84
CA ASN A 178 16.64 3.68 29.63
C ASN A 178 16.65 2.15 29.46
N LYS A 179 16.67 1.43 30.58
CA LYS A 179 16.67 -0.05 30.60
C LYS A 179 15.31 -0.64 30.23
N THR A 180 14.22 0.11 30.40
CA THR A 180 12.86 -0.37 30.09
C THR A 180 12.54 -0.14 28.61
N ILE A 181 12.03 -1.17 27.95
CA ILE A 181 11.48 -1.08 26.59
C ILE A 181 10.00 -0.73 26.71
N VAL A 182 9.60 0.37 26.06
CA VAL A 182 8.19 0.72 25.89
C VAL A 182 7.63 -0.21 24.82
N ASN A 183 6.90 -1.24 25.25
CA ASN A 183 6.33 -2.22 24.35
C ASN A 183 5.14 -1.66 23.56
N CYS A 184 4.74 -2.37 22.51
CA CYS A 184 3.46 -2.09 21.85
C CYS A 184 2.31 -2.15 22.87
N PRO A 185 1.31 -1.26 22.78
CA PRO A 185 0.13 -1.34 23.63
C PRO A 185 -0.53 -2.72 23.53
N ASN A 186 -0.96 -3.25 24.68
CA ASN A 186 -1.69 -4.50 24.72
C ASN A 186 -2.95 -4.38 23.86
N CYS A 187 -3.23 -5.41 23.06
CA CYS A 187 -4.37 -5.46 22.15
C CYS A 187 -4.43 -4.35 21.09
N ALA A 188 -3.29 -3.75 20.73
CA ALA A 188 -3.22 -2.69 19.71
C ALA A 188 -3.90 -3.06 18.37
N CYS A 189 -3.88 -4.33 17.98
CA CYS A 189 -4.53 -4.82 16.76
C CYS A 189 -5.77 -5.70 17.01
N GLY A 190 -6.30 -5.68 18.23
CA GLY A 190 -7.50 -6.40 18.67
C GLY A 190 -7.21 -7.76 19.32
N CYS A 191 -7.89 -8.04 20.44
CA CYS A 191 -7.72 -9.28 21.24
C CYS A 191 -8.97 -10.16 21.33
N GLN A 192 -10.08 -9.82 20.64
CA GLN A 192 -11.31 -10.62 20.77
C GLN A 192 -11.15 -12.00 20.13
N ASN A 193 -11.34 -13.09 20.90
CA ASN A 193 -11.33 -14.51 20.49
C ASN A 193 -10.36 -14.83 19.34
N SER A 194 -9.18 -14.21 19.36
CA SER A 194 -8.21 -14.28 18.28
C SER A 194 -7.40 -15.55 18.45
N SER A 195 -7.77 -16.59 17.71
CA SER A 195 -6.92 -17.76 17.50
C SER A 195 -5.60 -17.29 16.90
N CYS A 196 -4.50 -17.42 17.63
CA CYS A 196 -3.13 -17.15 17.18
C CYS A 196 -2.27 -18.40 17.36
N LEU A 197 -1.15 -18.48 16.65
CA LEU A 197 -0.22 -19.61 16.76
C LEU A 197 0.89 -19.30 17.77
N LYS A 198 1.18 -20.25 18.66
CA LYS A 198 2.35 -20.15 19.53
C LYS A 198 3.61 -20.47 18.72
N LYS A 199 4.73 -19.87 19.12
CA LYS A 199 6.02 -19.93 18.40
C LYS A 199 6.56 -21.38 18.26
N ASP A 200 6.13 -22.29 19.11
CA ASP A 200 6.69 -23.65 19.28
C ASP A 200 5.67 -24.79 19.10
N GLU A 201 4.45 -24.52 18.60
CA GLU A 201 3.48 -25.58 18.28
C GLU A 201 3.60 -26.01 16.81
N PRO A 202 3.82 -27.30 16.48
CA PRO A 202 3.89 -27.76 15.11
C PRO A 202 2.55 -27.54 14.40
N SER A 203 2.57 -26.74 13.34
CA SER A 203 1.40 -26.38 12.56
C SER A 203 0.81 -27.61 11.86
N SER A 204 -0.19 -28.25 12.46
CA SER A 204 -1.14 -29.10 11.73
C SER A 204 -2.14 -28.20 11.00
N ALA A 205 -1.68 -27.50 9.95
CA ALA A 205 -2.57 -26.75 9.08
C ALA A 205 -3.24 -27.71 8.09
N SER A 206 -4.39 -28.25 8.49
CA SER A 206 -5.31 -28.95 7.59
C SER A 206 -5.72 -28.01 6.45
N ILE A 207 -5.37 -28.39 5.23
CA ILE A 207 -5.76 -27.75 3.97
C ILE A 207 -7.28 -27.87 3.84
N GLY A 208 -8.01 -26.79 4.14
CA GLY A 208 -9.45 -26.71 3.95
C GLY A 208 -9.88 -25.27 3.73
N SER A 209 -10.34 -24.98 2.50
CA SER A 209 -11.06 -23.79 1.99
C SER A 209 -10.86 -22.40 2.65
N PRO A 210 -10.57 -21.35 1.87
CA PRO A 210 -10.34 -20.00 2.40
C PRO A 210 -11.65 -19.33 2.81
N SER A 211 -12.09 -19.55 4.06
CA SER A 211 -13.06 -18.68 4.71
C SER A 211 -12.34 -17.50 5.38
N LYS A 212 -13.03 -16.37 5.55
CA LYS A 212 -12.49 -15.09 6.08
C LYS A 212 -11.82 -15.20 7.48
N SER A 213 -11.89 -16.34 8.17
CA SER A 213 -11.25 -16.60 9.46
C SER A 213 -9.79 -17.07 9.38
N SER A 214 -9.31 -17.54 8.21
CA SER A 214 -7.98 -18.15 8.09
C SER A 214 -6.82 -17.17 8.31
N PHE A 215 -7.01 -15.88 8.00
CA PHE A 215 -5.97 -14.86 8.18
C PHE A 215 -5.64 -14.57 9.66
N LEU A 216 -6.58 -14.77 10.58
CA LEU A 216 -6.36 -14.49 12.00
C LEU A 216 -5.59 -15.62 12.68
N GLN A 217 -5.86 -16.88 12.30
CA GLN A 217 -5.10 -18.05 12.76
C GLN A 217 -3.63 -18.00 12.35
N ALA A 218 -3.27 -17.27 11.30
CA ALA A 218 -1.90 -17.22 10.81
C ALA A 218 -0.98 -16.23 11.55
N ILE A 219 -1.40 -15.61 12.66
CA ILE A 219 -0.56 -14.63 13.38
C ILE A 219 0.06 -15.26 14.63
N GLN A 220 1.33 -14.97 14.89
CA GLN A 220 2.03 -15.38 16.10
C GLN A 220 1.46 -14.67 17.35
N CYS A 221 1.18 -15.45 18.40
CA CYS A 221 0.66 -14.93 19.65
C CYS A 221 1.63 -13.91 20.30
N SER A 222 1.09 -12.75 20.65
CA SER A 222 1.78 -11.65 21.34
C SER A 222 0.76 -10.83 22.12
N SER A 223 1.20 -10.02 23.09
CA SER A 223 0.28 -9.19 23.88
C SER A 223 -0.43 -8.11 23.05
N HIS A 224 0.18 -7.67 21.95
CA HIS A 224 -0.35 -6.63 21.06
C HIS A 224 -1.19 -7.15 19.89
N MET A 225 -1.07 -8.46 19.57
CA MET A 225 -1.80 -9.15 18.49
C MET A 225 -1.67 -8.51 17.09
N CYS A 226 -0.59 -7.77 16.86
CA CYS A 226 -0.34 -7.09 15.59
C CYS A 226 0.49 -7.97 14.64
N PRO A 227 0.13 -8.06 13.35
CA PRO A 227 0.92 -8.82 12.37
C PRO A 227 2.27 -8.16 12.08
N ILE A 228 2.42 -6.86 12.31
CA ILE A 228 3.68 -6.13 12.15
C ILE A 228 4.00 -5.33 13.42
N ARG A 229 5.26 -5.39 13.84
CA ARG A 229 5.82 -4.52 14.86
C ARG A 229 6.97 -3.71 14.29
N VAL A 230 6.94 -2.40 14.50
CA VAL A 230 8.07 -1.51 14.21
C VAL A 230 8.73 -1.14 15.54
N HIS A 231 9.96 -1.57 15.74
CA HIS A 231 10.74 -1.21 16.91
C HIS A 231 11.68 -0.05 16.57
N TRP A 232 11.60 1.04 17.32
CA TRP A 232 12.48 2.20 17.22
C TRP A 232 13.41 2.25 18.43
N HIS A 233 14.70 2.01 18.19
CA HIS A 233 15.72 1.98 19.22
C HIS A 233 16.72 3.11 19.03
N VAL A 234 16.87 3.99 20.01
CA VAL A 234 17.93 5.00 20.02
C VAL A 234 19.22 4.35 20.51
N GLU A 235 20.13 4.02 19.57
CA GLU A 235 21.36 3.27 19.87
C GLU A 235 22.40 4.11 20.62
N ARG A 236 22.68 5.32 20.14
CA ARG A 236 23.78 6.16 20.66
C ARG A 236 23.52 7.64 20.44
N ASN A 237 24.05 8.45 21.35
CA ASN A 237 24.01 9.91 21.27
C ASN A 237 25.44 10.49 21.32
N LEU A 238 26.06 10.68 20.14
CA LEU A 238 27.43 11.18 19.98
C LEU A 238 27.47 12.72 19.96
N LYS A 239 28.67 13.33 20.00
CA LYS A 239 28.81 14.80 20.00
C LYS A 239 28.12 15.49 18.82
N LYS A 240 28.29 14.96 17.60
CA LYS A 240 27.75 15.56 16.35
C LYS A 240 26.53 14.84 15.78
N TYR A 241 26.28 13.61 16.20
CA TYR A 241 25.25 12.74 15.62
C TYR A 241 24.51 11.96 16.68
N TRP A 242 23.34 11.45 16.35
CA TRP A 242 22.68 10.41 17.10
C TRP A 242 22.22 9.30 16.13
N LEU A 243 22.19 8.08 16.65
CA LEU A 243 21.96 6.86 15.86
C LEU A 243 20.68 6.20 16.34
N VAL A 244 19.88 5.75 15.38
CA VAL A 244 18.66 5.00 15.59
C VAL A 244 18.74 3.71 14.80
N ASN A 245 18.28 2.63 15.41
CA ASN A 245 18.02 1.38 14.74
C ASN A 245 16.51 1.15 14.69
N VAL A 246 16.00 0.99 13.47
CA VAL A 246 14.60 0.72 13.19
C VAL A 246 14.49 -0.71 12.72
N THR A 247 13.67 -1.48 13.42
CA THR A 247 13.52 -2.91 13.18
C THR A 247 12.06 -3.24 12.91
N ILE A 248 11.76 -3.74 11.72
CA ILE A 248 10.42 -4.18 11.34
C ILE A 248 10.37 -5.70 11.49
N THR A 249 9.43 -6.20 12.30
CA THR A 249 9.24 -7.63 12.54
C THR A 249 7.86 -8.06 12.06
N ASN A 250 7.81 -9.13 11.27
CA ASN A 250 6.60 -9.77 10.80
C ASN A 250 6.21 -10.91 11.75
N PHE A 251 4.99 -10.86 12.26
CA PHE A 251 4.36 -11.86 13.11
C PHE A 251 3.32 -12.68 12.34
N ASN A 252 3.14 -12.46 11.03
CA ASN A 252 2.20 -13.20 10.20
C ASN A 252 2.90 -14.37 9.50
N TYR A 253 2.44 -15.60 9.73
CA TYR A 253 2.87 -16.84 9.09
C TYR A 253 2.29 -17.03 7.67
N GLY A 254 1.19 -16.36 7.34
CA GLY A 254 0.50 -16.51 6.06
C GLY A 254 0.76 -15.37 5.08
N MET A 255 1.67 -14.45 5.39
CA MET A 255 1.87 -13.24 4.59
C MET A 255 3.32 -12.78 4.56
N ASN A 256 3.83 -12.64 3.34
CA ASN A 256 5.09 -11.97 3.02
C ASN A 256 4.80 -10.54 2.53
N TYR A 257 5.69 -9.59 2.87
CA TYR A 257 5.63 -8.21 2.41
C TYR A 257 6.82 -7.92 1.49
N SER A 258 6.62 -8.15 0.19
CA SER A 258 7.54 -7.64 -0.84
C SER A 258 7.46 -6.11 -0.90
N ASP A 259 8.54 -5.48 -1.38
CA ASP A 259 8.69 -4.03 -1.55
C ASP A 259 8.14 -3.21 -0.38
N TRP A 260 8.32 -3.71 0.84
CA TRP A 260 7.79 -3.08 2.04
C TRP A 260 8.29 -1.65 2.14
N ASN A 261 7.46 -0.80 2.74
CA ASN A 261 7.83 0.56 3.02
C ASN A 261 7.36 1.02 4.39
N LEU A 262 8.11 1.97 4.92
CA LEU A 262 7.90 2.54 6.24
C LEU A 262 7.96 4.07 6.11
N VAL A 263 6.84 4.73 6.38
CA VAL A 263 6.78 6.19 6.45
C VAL A 263 6.85 6.61 7.90
N ILE A 264 7.79 7.49 8.23
CA ILE A 264 8.05 7.93 9.60
C ILE A 264 7.96 9.45 9.63
N GLN A 265 7.15 9.97 10.52
CA GLN A 265 7.09 11.40 10.82
C GLN A 265 7.88 11.68 12.09
N HIS A 266 8.95 12.45 11.99
CA HIS A 266 9.79 12.89 13.10
C HIS A 266 10.36 14.29 12.81
N PRO A 267 10.31 15.24 13.76
CA PRO A 267 10.81 16.61 13.59
C PRO A 267 12.29 16.79 13.22
N GLN A 268 13.06 15.71 13.13
CA GLN A 268 14.51 15.73 12.91
C GLN A 268 14.89 15.09 11.58
N PHE A 269 13.92 14.67 10.75
CA PHE A 269 14.21 14.10 9.44
C PHE A 269 14.89 15.08 8.48
N ASP A 270 14.68 16.39 8.65
CA ASP A 270 15.46 17.44 7.97
C ASP A 270 16.97 17.30 8.21
N ASN A 271 17.36 16.71 9.34
CA ASN A 271 18.74 16.50 9.74
C ASN A 271 19.23 15.06 9.52
N LEU A 272 18.48 14.22 8.81
CA LEU A 272 18.93 12.86 8.49
C LEU A 272 20.15 12.92 7.56
N ALA A 273 21.28 12.40 8.04
CA ALA A 273 22.55 12.45 7.34
C ALA A 273 22.79 11.19 6.49
N LEU A 274 22.54 10.01 7.07
CA LEU A 274 22.79 8.72 6.42
C LEU A 274 21.74 7.69 6.81
N THR A 275 21.48 6.76 5.90
CA THR A 275 20.68 5.55 6.12
C THR A 275 21.46 4.32 5.72
N PHE A 276 21.39 3.25 6.52
CA PHE A 276 22.02 1.97 6.24
C PHE A 276 20.98 0.85 6.29
N GLY A 277 21.08 -0.10 5.37
CA GLY A 277 20.16 -1.25 5.29
C GLY A 277 18.79 -0.92 4.68
N SER A 278 18.56 0.30 4.20
CA SER A 278 17.36 0.66 3.44
C SER A 278 17.62 1.84 2.50
N ASN A 279 16.78 1.92 1.48
CA ASN A 279 16.63 3.11 0.67
C ASN A 279 15.83 4.17 1.45
N TYR A 280 16.05 5.44 1.13
CA TYR A 280 15.42 6.57 1.80
C TYR A 280 15.01 7.65 0.82
N ARG A 281 13.87 8.30 1.11
CA ARG A 281 13.45 9.54 0.47
C ARG A 281 12.72 10.43 1.47
N SER A 282 13.13 11.70 1.53
CA SER A 282 12.38 12.73 2.24
C SER A 282 11.05 12.99 1.52
N LEU A 283 9.99 13.17 2.29
CA LEU A 283 8.65 13.45 1.82
C LEU A 283 8.29 14.88 2.24
N THR A 284 8.21 15.76 1.26
CA THR A 284 7.86 17.17 1.48
C THR A 284 6.35 17.28 1.65
N SER A 285 5.91 17.77 2.81
CA SER A 285 4.50 18.15 3.00
C SER A 285 4.15 19.34 2.09
N PRO A 286 2.88 19.50 1.63
CA PRO A 286 2.43 20.72 0.96
C PRO A 286 2.69 22.01 1.75
N SER A 287 2.86 21.90 3.08
CA SER A 287 3.25 23.00 3.97
C SER A 287 4.76 23.31 3.96
N GLY A 288 5.56 22.65 3.13
CA GLY A 288 7.01 22.84 3.01
C GLY A 288 7.85 22.24 4.14
N ILE A 289 7.24 21.48 5.05
CA ILE A 289 7.93 20.83 6.17
C ILE A 289 8.41 19.43 5.72
N ASN A 290 9.70 19.13 5.91
CA ASN A 290 10.35 17.87 5.53
C ASN A 290 10.49 16.89 6.71
N ASP A 291 9.58 16.96 7.69
CA ASP A 291 9.58 16.15 8.91
C ASP A 291 9.21 14.68 8.68
N THR A 292 8.99 14.28 7.42
CA THR A 292 8.49 12.96 7.06
C THR A 292 9.44 12.30 6.08
N ALA A 293 9.71 11.02 6.32
CA ALA A 293 10.62 10.22 5.53
C ALA A 293 9.98 8.89 5.15
N MET A 294 10.29 8.40 3.96
CA MET A 294 9.97 7.04 3.53
C MET A 294 11.24 6.21 3.48
N LEU A 295 11.20 5.03 4.08
CA LEU A 295 12.21 3.99 4.00
C LEU A 295 11.63 2.78 3.27
N TRP A 296 12.44 2.08 2.49
CA TRP A 296 12.04 0.82 1.87
C TRP A 296 13.22 -0.12 1.65
N GLY A 297 12.93 -1.39 1.41
CA GLY A 297 13.94 -2.41 1.17
C GLY A 297 14.81 -2.12 -0.07
N ILE A 298 16.03 -2.64 -0.03
CA ILE A 298 16.97 -2.64 -1.15
C ILE A 298 16.69 -3.89 -1.98
N LYS A 299 16.49 -3.69 -3.29
CA LYS A 299 16.16 -4.75 -4.24
C LYS A 299 17.17 -5.89 -4.18
N HIS A 300 16.69 -7.13 -4.15
CA HIS A 300 17.52 -8.34 -4.04
C HIS A 300 18.34 -8.49 -2.75
N TYR A 301 18.15 -7.63 -1.75
CA TYR A 301 18.81 -7.72 -0.45
C TYR A 301 17.79 -7.94 0.67
N ASN A 302 16.90 -6.97 0.87
CA ASN A 302 15.90 -7.02 1.92
C ASN A 302 14.58 -6.37 1.49
N ASP A 303 14.29 -6.34 0.19
CA ASP A 303 13.01 -5.96 -0.40
C ASP A 303 11.88 -6.94 -0.05
N LEU A 304 12.19 -8.13 0.45
CA LEU A 304 11.21 -9.10 0.95
C LEU A 304 11.27 -9.23 2.47
N LEU A 305 10.25 -8.72 3.17
CA LEU A 305 10.01 -9.06 4.57
C LEU A 305 9.22 -10.37 4.63
N ARG A 306 9.91 -11.46 4.97
CA ARG A 306 9.31 -12.79 5.04
C ARG A 306 8.34 -12.93 6.22
N GLU A 307 7.54 -13.98 6.18
CA GLU A 307 6.65 -14.43 7.24
C GLU A 307 7.38 -14.64 8.57
N ALA A 308 6.59 -14.80 9.64
CA ALA A 308 7.12 -14.96 10.99
C ALA A 308 8.14 -16.10 11.08
N GLY A 309 9.31 -15.80 11.65
CA GLY A 309 10.42 -16.74 11.74
C GLY A 309 11.78 -16.03 11.81
N PRO A 310 12.90 -16.77 11.67
CA PRO A 310 14.26 -16.21 11.74
C PRO A 310 14.54 -15.09 10.72
N PHE A 311 13.87 -15.14 9.56
CA PHE A 311 14.01 -14.17 8.48
C PHE A 311 12.83 -13.18 8.41
N GLY A 312 11.92 -13.21 9.40
CA GLY A 312 10.75 -12.33 9.48
C GLY A 312 11.09 -10.95 10.04
N GLN A 313 12.31 -10.47 9.83
CA GLN A 313 12.77 -9.18 10.35
C GLN A 313 13.69 -8.48 9.35
N VAL A 314 13.51 -7.17 9.24
CA VAL A 314 14.42 -6.27 8.52
C VAL A 314 14.83 -5.13 9.45
N GLN A 315 16.06 -4.65 9.28
CA GLN A 315 16.63 -3.58 10.10
C GLN A 315 17.13 -2.43 9.23
N SER A 316 17.10 -1.24 9.78
CA SER A 316 17.59 -0.02 9.14
C SER A 316 18.23 0.87 10.19
N LYS A 317 19.44 1.37 9.91
CA LYS A 317 20.10 2.34 10.79
C LYS A 317 19.99 3.74 10.21
N LEU A 318 19.59 4.67 11.05
CA LEU A 318 19.44 6.07 10.71
C LEU A 318 20.45 6.89 11.52
N GLN A 319 21.21 7.73 10.84
CA GLN A 319 22.12 8.67 11.46
C GLN A 319 21.62 10.09 11.24
N PHE A 320 21.36 10.78 12.33
CA PHE A 320 20.88 12.14 12.31
C PHE A 320 21.97 13.09 12.80
N ARG A 321 22.16 14.20 12.09
CA ARG A 321 23.05 15.28 12.51
C ARG A 321 22.40 16.10 13.62
N LYS A 322 23.16 16.47 14.63
CA LYS A 322 22.71 17.42 15.63
C LYS A 322 22.83 18.83 15.09
N ASN A 323 21.73 19.56 15.11
CA ASN A 323 21.73 20.99 14.84
C ASN A 323 21.60 21.74 16.16
N SER A 324 22.56 22.60 16.49
CA SER A 324 22.59 23.35 17.75
C SER A 324 21.38 24.28 17.95
N SER A 325 20.67 24.66 16.87
CA SER A 325 19.48 25.51 16.95
C SER A 325 18.16 24.76 17.14
N THR A 326 18.09 23.47 16.80
CA THR A 326 16.84 22.65 16.89
C THR A 326 16.98 21.45 17.81
N PHE A 327 18.18 21.15 18.30
CA PHE A 327 18.44 20.06 19.21
C PHE A 327 18.03 20.45 20.63
N THR A 328 16.81 20.07 21.01
CA THR A 328 16.30 20.20 22.38
C THR A 328 16.50 18.90 23.14
N ARG A 329 17.02 18.95 24.37
CA ARG A 329 17.03 17.80 25.29
C ARG A 329 15.67 17.52 25.96
N GLN A 330 14.62 18.28 25.60
CA GLN A 330 13.27 18.09 26.15
C GLN A 330 12.75 16.67 25.83
N GLU A 331 12.00 16.09 26.77
CA GLU A 331 11.56 14.69 26.72
C GLU A 331 10.89 14.31 25.39
N GLY A 332 11.19 13.11 24.89
CA GLY A 332 10.57 12.55 23.69
C GLY A 332 11.15 13.04 22.35
N TRP A 333 12.16 13.91 22.35
CA TRP A 333 12.77 14.45 21.12
C TRP A 333 13.34 13.39 20.16
N THR A 334 13.65 12.19 20.66
CA THR A 334 14.24 11.08 19.90
C THR A 334 13.23 10.17 19.22
N PHE A 335 11.94 10.30 19.54
CA PHE A 335 10.93 9.33 19.13
C PHE A 335 10.03 9.87 18.01
N PRO A 336 9.62 8.99 17.07
CA PRO A 336 8.76 9.41 15.98
C PRO A 336 7.37 9.77 16.50
N ARG A 337 6.73 10.72 15.83
CA ARG A 337 5.35 11.15 16.15
C ARG A 337 4.33 10.21 15.53
N ARG A 338 4.60 9.71 14.32
CA ARG A 338 3.74 8.79 13.58
C ARG A 338 4.59 7.83 12.74
N VAL A 339 4.06 6.63 12.57
CA VAL A 339 4.68 5.58 11.75
C VAL A 339 3.58 4.93 10.92
N TYR A 340 3.83 4.74 9.63
CA TYR A 340 2.96 4.00 8.73
C TYR A 340 3.75 2.87 8.09
N PHE A 341 3.20 1.66 8.11
CA PHE A 341 3.78 0.50 7.42
C PHE A 341 2.90 0.15 6.22
N ASN A 342 3.47 0.12 5.01
CA ASN A 342 2.75 -0.07 3.75
C ASN A 342 1.51 0.85 3.60
N GLY A 343 1.61 2.06 4.15
CA GLY A 343 0.57 3.07 4.18
C GLY A 343 -0.46 2.94 5.30
N ASP A 344 -0.42 1.88 6.12
CA ASP A 344 -1.32 1.69 7.26
C ASP A 344 -0.74 2.33 8.53
N ASN A 345 -1.55 3.11 9.24
CA ASN A 345 -1.11 3.81 10.45
C ASN A 345 -0.87 2.82 11.60
N CYS A 346 0.32 2.88 12.20
CA CYS A 346 0.67 2.03 13.34
C CYS A 346 0.24 2.65 14.66
N VAL A 347 -0.18 1.80 15.60
CA VAL A 347 -0.51 2.23 16.96
C VAL A 347 0.77 2.61 17.70
N MET A 348 0.87 3.87 18.09
CA MET A 348 1.98 4.41 18.89
C MET A 348 1.72 4.15 20.39
N PRO A 349 2.76 3.93 21.21
CA PRO A 349 2.65 3.99 22.66
C PRO A 349 2.17 5.36 23.14
N THR A 350 1.56 5.42 24.33
CA THR A 350 1.15 6.69 24.94
C THR A 350 2.36 7.54 25.30
N PRO A 351 2.31 8.87 25.18
CA PRO A 351 3.44 9.73 25.52
C PRO A 351 3.96 9.56 26.96
N ASP A 352 3.06 9.27 27.91
CA ASP A 352 3.41 9.11 29.33
C ASP A 352 4.14 7.79 29.62
N SER A 353 4.00 6.77 28.76
CA SER A 353 4.72 5.48 28.93
C SER A 353 6.24 5.61 28.87
N TRP A 354 6.75 6.75 28.39
CA TRP A 354 8.16 7.09 28.40
C TRP A 354 8.59 7.93 29.62
N ARG A 355 7.65 8.56 30.32
CA ARG A 355 7.92 9.42 31.48
C ARG A 355 8.11 8.66 32.79
N GLU A 356 7.60 7.43 32.89
CA GLU A 356 7.77 6.58 34.08
C GLU A 356 9.22 6.12 34.33
N GLY A 357 10.19 6.51 33.49
CA GLY A 357 11.62 6.25 33.68
C GLY A 357 12.45 7.45 34.15
N SER A 358 11.84 8.60 34.44
CA SER A 358 12.54 9.83 34.89
C SER A 358 12.20 10.24 36.33
N SER A 359 11.84 9.28 37.19
CA SER A 359 11.76 9.49 38.63
C SER A 359 12.95 8.84 39.33
N ASP A 360 13.81 9.74 39.83
CA ASP A 360 14.91 9.62 40.82
C ASP A 360 16.23 8.91 40.43
#